data_AF-A0A1C4IW50-F1
#
_entry.id   AF-A0A1C4IW50-F1
#
_cell.length_a   1.000
_cell.length_b   1.000
_cell.length_c   1.000
_cell.angle_alpha   90.00
_cell.angle_beta   90.00
_cell.angle_gamma   90.00
#
_symmetry.space_group_name_H-M   'P 1'
#
loop_
_entity.id
_entity.type
_entity.pdbx_description
1 polymer ?
#
loop_
_entity_poly.entity_id
_entity_poly.type
_entity_poly.pdbx_seq_one_letter_code
_entity_poly.pdbx_strand_id
1 'polypeptide(L)' 'MSAHPRFFQQLSRELAAASSPARRDELLDYWIDCRDRATEWDAHCWGFNPDTWCASERAEMERRAKAKPPSG' A
#
# COMPACT_ATOMS: atom_id res chain seq x y z
N MET A 1 -11.75 -7.44 4.72
CA MET A 1 -10.35 -7.89 4.81
C MET A 1 -9.89 -8.38 3.44
N SER A 2 -9.82 -7.48 2.45
CA SER A 2 -9.48 -7.81 1.06
C SER A 2 -8.04 -7.40 0.68
N ALA A 3 -7.36 -6.58 1.49
CA ALA A 3 -6.02 -6.12 1.18
C ALA A 3 -4.95 -6.45 2.24
N HIS A 4 -5.16 -7.44 3.10
CA HIS A 4 -4.16 -7.82 4.11
C HIS A 4 -2.94 -8.51 3.47
N PRO A 5 -1.68 -8.26 3.89
CA PRO A 5 -0.49 -8.87 3.26
C PRO A 5 -0.50 -10.40 3.19
N ARG A 6 -1.05 -11.07 4.22
CA ARG A 6 -1.24 -12.54 4.21
C ARG A 6 -2.12 -13.03 3.05
N PHE A 7 -3.14 -12.26 2.67
CA PHE A 7 -3.99 -12.59 1.53
C PHE A 7 -3.19 -12.53 0.22
N PHE A 8 -2.38 -11.48 0.02
CA PHE A 8 -1.50 -11.38 -1.14
C PHE A 8 -0.41 -12.47 -1.18
N GLN A 9 0.12 -12.87 -0.02
CA GLN A 9 1.04 -14.02 0.06
C GLN A 9 0.37 -15.33 -0.36
N GLN A 10 -0.87 -15.55 0.06
CA GLN A 10 -1.63 -16.72 -0.33
C GLN A 10 -1.94 -16.70 -1.84
N LEU A 11 -2.41 -15.57 -2.37
CA LEU A 11 -2.69 -15.40 -3.80
C LEU A 11 -1.43 -15.64 -4.66
N SER A 12 -0.26 -15.19 -4.18
CA SER A 12 1.02 -15.42 -4.85
C SER A 12 1.38 -16.91 -4.94
N ARG A 13 1.08 -17.69 -3.89
CA ARG A 13 1.30 -19.14 -3.88
C ARG A 13 0.34 -19.85 -4.85
N GLU A 14 -0.91 -19.41 -4.89
CA GLU A 14 -1.90 -19.96 -5.82
C GLU A 14 -1.55 -19.66 -7.28
N LEU A 15 -1.06 -18.45 -7.58
CA LEU A 15 -0.54 -18.08 -8.91
C LEU A 15 0.68 -18.93 -9.33
N ALA A 16 1.58 -19.22 -8.40
CA ALA A 16 2.74 -20.06 -8.66
C ALA A 16 2.35 -21.53 -8.92
N ALA A 17 1.28 -22.01 -8.27
CA ALA A 17 0.78 -23.38 -8.43
C ALA A 17 -0.18 -23.57 -9.62
N ALA A 18 -0.76 -22.48 -10.14
CA ALA A 18 -1.73 -22.54 -11.23
C ALA A 18 -1.06 -22.87 -12.58
N SER A 19 -1.40 -24.03 -13.13
CA SER A 19 -0.98 -24.49 -14.46
C SER A 19 -1.96 -24.12 -15.58
N SER A 20 -3.20 -23.79 -15.24
CA SER A 20 -4.22 -23.34 -16.19
C SER A 20 -4.07 -21.84 -16.49
N PRO A 21 -3.95 -21.42 -17.76
CA PRO A 21 -3.90 -20.00 -18.13
C PRO A 21 -5.13 -19.22 -17.65
N ALA A 22 -6.34 -19.76 -17.87
CA ALA A 22 -7.58 -19.11 -17.44
C ALA A 22 -7.62 -18.90 -15.91
N ARG A 23 -7.13 -19.88 -15.14
CA ARG A 23 -7.07 -19.75 -13.69
C ARG A 23 -6.04 -18.71 -13.23
N ARG A 24 -4.92 -18.57 -13.96
CA ARG A 24 -3.94 -17.52 -13.69
C ARG A 24 -4.53 -16.14 -13.95
N ASP A 25 -5.27 -15.98 -15.04
CA ASP A 25 -5.90 -14.71 -15.38
C ASP A 25 -6.93 -14.30 -14.31
N GLU A 26 -7.80 -15.21 -13.87
CA GLU A 26 -8.75 -14.95 -12.77
C GLU A 26 -8.05 -14.50 -11.47
N LEU A 27 -6.92 -15.13 -11.13
CA LEU A 27 -6.16 -14.79 -9.94
C LEU A 27 -5.47 -13.42 -10.07
N LEU A 28 -5.03 -13.06 -11.27
CA LEU A 28 -4.45 -11.74 -11.55
C LEU A 28 -5.50 -10.64 -11.50
N ASP A 29 -6.68 -10.88 -12.08
CA ASP A 29 -7.80 -9.94 -12.00
C ASP A 29 -8.19 -9.69 -10.54
N TYR A 30 -8.27 -10.76 -9.75
CA TYR A 30 -8.57 -10.65 -8.33
C TYR A 30 -7.48 -9.93 -7.53
N TRP A 31 -6.20 -10.06 -7.92
CA TRP A 31 -5.11 -9.30 -7.34
C TRP A 31 -5.27 -7.79 -7.56
N ILE A 32 -5.60 -7.40 -8.80
CA ILE A 32 -5.81 -5.99 -9.17
C ILE A 32 -7.02 -5.41 -8.42
N ASP A 33 -8.13 -6.14 -8.38
CA ASP A 33 -9.34 -5.74 -7.67
C ASP A 33 -9.07 -5.51 -6.18
N CYS A 34 -8.27 -6.38 -5.55
CA CYS A 34 -7.92 -6.27 -4.14
C CYS A 34 -6.94 -5.13 -3.88
N ARG A 35 -6.02 -4.84 -4.80
CA ARG A 35 -5.11 -3.69 -4.73
C ARG A 35 -5.90 -2.38 -4.85
N ASP A 36 -6.80 -2.29 -5.82
CA ASP A 36 -7.52 -1.05 -6.11
C ASP A 36 -8.60 -0.74 -5.05
N ARG A 37 -9.10 -1.78 -4.37
CA ARG A 37 -10.00 -1.63 -3.20
C ARG A 37 -9.28 -1.49 -1.86
N ALA A 38 -7.95 -1.55 -1.82
CA ALA A 38 -7.20 -1.31 -0.59
C ALA A 38 -7.40 0.15 -0.16
N THR A 39 -8.11 0.37 0.94
CA THR A 39 -8.39 1.73 1.45
C THR A 39 -7.39 2.14 2.53
N GLU A 40 -7.45 3.39 2.97
CA GLU A 40 -6.68 3.89 4.14
C GLU A 40 -6.85 3.00 5.39
N TRP A 41 -8.01 2.34 5.52
CA TRP A 41 -8.27 1.37 6.58
C TRP A 41 -7.46 0.09 6.46
N ASP A 42 -6.97 -0.30 5.29
CA ASP A 42 -6.06 -1.43 5.14
C ASP A 42 -4.60 -1.03 5.38
N ALA A 43 -4.27 0.27 5.34
CA ALA A 43 -2.90 0.76 5.43
C ALA A 43 -2.17 0.27 6.71
N HIS A 44 -2.89 0.14 7.83
CA HIS A 44 -2.34 -0.44 9.06
C HIS A 44 -1.88 -1.90 8.88
N CYS A 45 -2.55 -2.69 8.04
CA CYS A 45 -2.15 -4.05 7.70
C CYS A 45 -0.83 -4.08 6.92
N TRP A 46 -0.50 -2.99 6.21
CA TRP A 46 0.76 -2.81 5.48
C TRP A 46 1.85 -2.11 6.30
N GLY A 47 1.58 -1.85 7.59
CA GLY A 47 2.52 -1.15 8.47
C GLY A 47 2.52 0.38 8.29
N PHE A 48 1.56 0.94 7.57
CA PHE A 48 1.36 2.39 7.54
C PHE A 48 0.77 2.84 8.88
N ASN A 49 1.47 3.76 9.55
CA ASN A 49 1.01 4.40 10.77
C ASN A 49 0.74 5.89 10.47
N PRO A 50 -0.52 6.35 10.51
CA PRO A 50 -0.88 7.72 10.19
C PRO A 50 -0.25 8.75 11.15
N ASP A 51 -0.04 8.40 12.42
CA ASP A 51 0.58 9.30 13.40
C ASP A 51 2.06 9.53 13.08
N THR A 52 2.77 8.45 12.76
CA THR A 52 4.19 8.52 12.35
C THR A 52 4.35 9.29 11.05
N TRP A 53 3.46 9.06 10.08
CA TRP A 53 3.46 9.79 8.81
C TRP A 53 3.18 11.28 9.03
N CYS A 54 2.15 11.65 9.80
CA CYS A 54 1.84 13.04 10.12
C CYS A 54 3.00 13.74 10.85
N ALA A 55 3.68 13.03 11.77
CA ALA A 55 4.85 13.57 12.46
C ALA A 55 6.00 13.85 11.47
N SER A 56 6.25 12.95 10.52
CA SER A 56 7.29 13.11 9.50
C SER A 56 6.99 14.29 8.55
N GLU A 57 5.74 14.43 8.11
CA GLU A 57 5.32 15.54 7.24
C GLU A 57 5.41 16.88 7.96
N ARG A 58 5.03 16.94 9.25
CA ARG A 58 5.18 18.16 10.06
C ARG A 58 6.64 18.58 10.19
N ALA A 59 7.53 17.62 10.48
CA ALA A 59 8.96 17.88 10.60
C ALA A 59 9.56 18.38 9.27
N GLU A 60 9.13 17.81 8.15
CA GLU A 60 9.56 18.23 6.81
C GLU A 60 9.04 19.63 6.44
N MET A 61 7.80 19.96 6.79
CA MET A 61 7.25 21.31 6.63
C MET A 61 8.03 22.34 7.45
N GLU A 62 8.35 22.04 8.71
CA GLU A 62 9.18 22.91 9.56
C GLU A 62 10.58 23.09 8.99
N ARG A 63 11.19 22.02 8.45
CA ARG A 63 12.50 22.09 7.79
C ARG A 63 12.45 23.01 6.58
N ARG A 64 11.42 22.89 5.72
CA ARG A 64 11.23 23.75 4.55
C ARG A 64 10.99 25.21 4.94
N ALA A 65 10.21 25.45 5.99
CA ALA A 65 9.97 26.79 6.52
C ALA A 65 11.28 27.45 7.01
N LYS A 66 12.14 26.69 7.70
CA LYS A 66 13.47 27.15 8.14
C LYS A 66 14.48 27.32 7.00
N ALA A 67 14.34 26.53 5.93
CA ALA A 67 15.21 26.59 4.76
C ALA A 67 14.84 27.70 3.76
N LYS A 68 13.65 28.31 3.88
CA LYS A 68 13.25 29.44 3.05
C LYS A 68 13.94 30.71 3.58
N PRO A 69 14.87 31.34 2.83
CA PRO A 69 15.44 32.62 3.25
C PRO A 69 14.32 33.68 3.27
N PRO A 70 14.44 34.72 4.11
CA PRO A 70 13.49 35.84 4.05
C PRO A 70 13.51 36.38 2.63
N SER A 71 12.34 36.40 1.98
CA SER A 71 12.14 37.15 0.74
C SER A 71 12.28 38.62 1.11
N GLY A 72 13.50 39.14 1.01
CA GLY A 72 13.81 40.57 1.04
C GLY A 72 13.41 41.23 -0.26
#